data_AF-A0A7J9I880-F1
#
_entry.id   AF-A0A7J9I880-F1
#
_cell.length_a   1.000
_cell.length_b   1.000
_cell.length_c   1.000
_cell.angle_alpha   90.00
_cell.angle_beta   90.00
_cell.angle_gamma   90.00
#
_symmetry.space_group_name_H-M   'P 1'
#
loop_
_entity.id
_entity.type
_entity.pdbx_description
1 polymer ?
#
loop_
_entity_poly.entity_id
_entity_poly.type
_entity_poly.pdbx_seq_one_letter_code
_entity_poly.pdbx_strand_id
1 'polypeptide(L)' 'MGTQMVLLNQVSVVAVEFDTRKSNEKDMDGNHIGLNINRIQSTKQVSLSNYDVNISAEGQDLRVHLCFDG' A
#
# COMPACT_ATOMS: atom_id res chain seq x y z
N MET A 1 12.90 -38.75 3.14
CA MET A 1 13.45 -37.68 2.28
C MET A 1 12.37 -36.60 2.19
N GLY A 2 12.71 -35.39 2.64
CA GLY A 2 11.73 -34.37 3.02
C GLY A 2 10.85 -33.90 1.86
N THR A 3 9.57 -33.75 2.14
CA THR A 3 8.60 -33.13 1.25
C THR A 3 9.07 -31.70 0.98
N GLN A 4 9.37 -31.42 -0.27
CA GLN A 4 9.68 -30.08 -0.74
C GLN A 4 8.45 -29.22 -0.52
N MET A 5 8.50 -28.37 0.50
CA MET A 5 7.53 -27.30 0.70
C MET A 5 7.66 -26.39 -0.52
N VAL A 6 6.74 -26.54 -1.48
CA VAL A 6 6.65 -25.67 -2.64
C VAL A 6 6.51 -24.25 -2.11
N LEU A 7 7.51 -23.41 -2.37
CA LEU A 7 7.49 -21.98 -2.10
C LEU A 7 6.43 -21.33 -3.00
N LEU A 8 5.15 -21.51 -2.67
CA LEU A 8 4.06 -20.71 -3.20
C LEU A 8 4.10 -19.33 -2.51
N ASN A 9 5.15 -18.53 -2.65
CA ASN A 9 5.12 -17.22 -1.98
C ASN A 9 6.09 -16.13 -2.47
N GLN A 10 6.32 -16.03 -3.77
CA GLN A 10 6.85 -14.78 -4.33
C GLN A 10 5.91 -14.29 -5.41
N VAL A 11 5.05 -13.35 -5.03
CA VAL A 11 4.36 -12.48 -5.97
C VAL A 11 5.38 -11.45 -6.43
N SER A 12 5.59 -11.32 -7.73
CA SER A 12 6.36 -10.22 -8.30
C SER A 12 5.41 -9.06 -8.59
N VAL A 13 5.25 -8.17 -7.63
CA VAL A 13 4.37 -7.00 -7.74
C VAL A 13 5.01 -5.79 -7.06
N VAL A 14 4.92 -4.66 -7.74
CA VAL A 14 5.16 -3.34 -7.16
C VAL A 14 3.85 -2.58 -7.26
N ALA A 15 3.40 -2.00 -6.15
CA ALA A 15 2.16 -1.23 -6.09
C ALA A 15 2.34 0.06 -5.31
N VAL A 16 1.55 1.07 -5.69
CA VAL A 16 1.26 2.23 -4.85
C VAL A 16 -0.16 2.05 -4.34
N GLU A 17 -0.31 1.81 -3.04
CA GLU A 17 -1.62 1.63 -2.41
C GLU A 17 -2.22 2.96 -1.96
N PHE A 18 -3.54 3.07 -2.07
CA PHE A 18 -4.36 4.14 -1.49
C PHE A 18 -5.22 3.49 -0.41
N ASP A 19 -4.67 3.40 0.80
CA ASP A 19 -5.30 2.64 1.87
C ASP A 19 -6.29 3.52 2.65
N THR A 20 -7.56 3.13 2.58
CA THR A 20 -8.69 3.81 3.22
C THR A 20 -9.11 3.16 4.54
N ARG A 21 -8.39 2.14 5.04
CA ARG A 21 -8.71 1.47 6.29
C ARG A 21 -7.50 0.76 6.87
N LYS A 22 -7.14 1.13 8.10
CA LYS A 22 -6.15 0.42 8.91
C LYS A 22 -6.55 -1.06 9.06
N SER A 23 -5.81 -1.96 8.41
CA SER A 23 -6.12 -3.38 8.34
C SER A 23 -5.03 -4.26 8.95
N ASN A 24 -3.85 -3.70 9.16
CA ASN A 24 -2.71 -4.31 9.83
C ASN A 24 -2.18 -3.40 10.96
N GLU A 25 -1.49 -4.00 11.94
CA GLU A 25 -0.81 -3.24 13.00
C GLU A 25 0.31 -2.35 12.45
N LYS A 26 0.92 -2.75 11.33
CA LYS A 26 2.03 -2.05 10.67
C LYS A 26 1.58 -0.89 9.77
N ASP A 27 0.29 -0.80 9.46
CA ASP A 27 -0.28 0.35 8.78
C ASP A 27 -0.25 1.55 9.72
N MET A 28 0.11 2.72 9.21
CA MET A 28 0.19 3.92 10.03
C MET A 28 -1.20 4.32 10.54
N ASP A 29 -2.15 4.46 9.63
CA ASP A 29 -3.55 4.81 9.87
C ASP A 29 -4.44 4.27 8.72
N GLY A 30 -5.72 4.64 8.69
CA GLY A 30 -6.64 4.28 7.61
C GLY A 30 -6.78 5.31 6.50
N ASN A 31 -5.80 6.19 6.31
CA ASN A 31 -5.82 7.24 5.30
C ASN A 31 -4.39 7.55 4.86
N HIS A 32 -3.74 6.58 4.22
CA HIS A 32 -2.33 6.69 3.83
C HIS A 32 -2.07 6.19 2.41
N ILE A 33 -0.95 6.64 1.85
CA ILE A 33 -0.39 6.11 0.59
C ILE A 33 0.84 5.29 0.93
N GLY A 34 0.97 4.12 0.32
CA GLY A 34 2.06 3.17 0.59
C GLY A 34 2.76 2.67 -0.68
N LEU A 35 4.05 2.32 -0.56
CA LEU A 35 4.82 1.62 -1.61
C LEU A 35 5.02 0.17 -1.20
N ASN A 36 4.34 -0.74 -1.90
CA ASN A 36 4.35 -2.16 -1.64
C ASN A 36 5.31 -2.87 -2.61
N ILE A 37 6.20 -3.69 -2.07
CA ILE A 37 7.10 -4.54 -2.87
C ILE A 37 6.88 -5.99 -2.46
N ASN A 38 6.22 -6.76 -3.33
CA ASN A 38 5.93 -8.18 -3.19
C ASN A 38 5.12 -8.59 -1.93
N ARG A 39 4.62 -7.62 -1.16
CA ARG A 39 3.85 -7.81 0.09
C ARG A 39 2.90 -6.64 0.31
N ILE A 40 1.76 -6.89 0.96
CA ILE A 40 0.79 -5.85 1.35
C ILE A 40 1.32 -4.91 2.44
N GLN A 41 2.37 -5.30 3.18
CA GLN A 41 3.02 -4.38 4.10
C GLN A 41 3.91 -3.41 3.31
N SER A 42 3.56 -2.13 3.34
CA SER A 42 4.32 -1.08 2.69
C SER A 42 5.75 -0.97 3.19
N THR A 43 6.69 -0.80 2.24
CA THR A 43 8.10 -0.48 2.51
C THR A 43 8.29 0.98 2.91
N LYS A 44 7.40 1.85 2.43
CA LYS A 44 7.30 3.27 2.80
C LYS A 44 5.83 3.69 2.76
N GLN A 45 5.40 4.49 3.73
CA GLN A 45 4.02 4.96 3.83
C GLN A 45 3.96 6.40 4.34
N VAL A 46 2.94 7.15 3.91
CA VAL A 46 2.72 8.56 4.26
C VAL A 46 1.25 8.80 4.57
N SER A 47 0.96 9.41 5.72
CA SER A 47 -0.40 9.74 6.16
C SER A 47 -0.85 10.96 5.39
N LEU A 48 -2.05 10.89 4.82
CA LEU A 48 -2.66 12.01 4.12
C LEU A 48 -3.35 13.00 5.06
N SER A 49 -3.58 12.60 6.31
CA SER A 49 -4.13 13.48 7.35
C SER A 49 -3.23 14.69 7.61
N ASN A 50 -1.92 14.58 7.36
CA ASN A 50 -0.96 15.69 7.47
C ASN A 50 -1.07 16.72 6.32
N TYR A 51 -1.87 16.42 5.30
CA TYR A 51 -2.04 17.23 4.10
C TYR A 51 -3.50 17.66 3.89
N ASP A 52 -4.37 17.46 4.90
CA ASP A 52 -5.81 17.71 4.83
C ASP A 52 -6.51 16.97 3.67
N VAL A 53 -5.98 15.81 3.26
CA VAL A 53 -6.56 14.95 2.23
C VAL A 53 -7.20 13.73 2.89
N ASN A 54 -8.44 13.41 2.52
CA ASN A 54 -9.13 12.19 2.92
C ASN A 54 -9.55 11.40 1.68
N ILE A 55 -8.93 10.24 1.43
CA ILE A 55 -9.23 9.38 0.27
C ILE A 55 -10.65 8.84 0.33
N SER A 56 -11.17 8.61 1.53
CA SER A 56 -12.50 8.05 1.75
C SER A 56 -13.62 9.11 1.78
N ALA A 57 -13.31 10.37 1.49
CA ALA A 57 -14.29 11.44 1.48
C ALA A 57 -15.31 11.22 0.34
N GLU A 58 -16.59 11.17 0.71
CA GLU A 58 -17.67 10.97 -0.25
C GLU A 58 -17.73 12.09 -1.31
N GLY A 59 -17.93 11.69 -2.56
CA GLY A 59 -18.19 12.61 -3.67
C GLY A 59 -16.99 13.44 -4.13
N GLN A 60 -15.76 13.11 -3.69
CA GLN A 60 -14.55 13.77 -4.16
C GLN A 60 -13.75 12.90 -5.13
N ASP A 61 -13.48 13.45 -6.31
CA ASP A 61 -12.56 12.85 -7.28
C ASP A 61 -11.12 13.25 -6.94
N LEU A 62 -10.26 12.25 -6.75
CA LEU A 62 -8.82 12.45 -6.57
C LEU A 62 -8.07 12.11 -7.84
N ARG A 63 -7.09 12.96 -8.18
CA ARG A 63 -6.16 12.69 -9.29
C ARG A 63 -4.80 12.32 -8.73
N VAL A 64 -4.27 11.22 -9.24
CA VAL A 64 -2.96 10.69 -8.86
C VAL A 64 -2.00 10.84 -10.04
N HIS A 65 -0.76 11.24 -9.74
CA HIS A 65 0.35 11.16 -10.69
C HIS A 65 1.45 10.28 -10.10
N LEU A 66 1.81 9.21 -10.82
CA LEU A 66 2.90 8.30 -10.44
C LEU A 66 4.02 8.42 -11.47
N CYS A 67 5.25 8.52 -10.99
CA CYS A 67 6.45 8.59 -11.82
C CYS A 67 7.49 7.59 -11.31
N PHE A 68 8.22 6.97 -12.24
CA PHE A 68 9.36 6.10 -11.99
C PHE A 68 10.43 6.42 -13.04
N ASP A 69 11.66 6.65 -12.62
CA ASP A 69 12.73 7.23 -13.45
C ASP A 69 13.89 6.28 -13.77
N GLY A 70 13.92 5.08 -13.18
CA GLY A 70 14.91 4.03 -13.49
C GLY A 70 16.18 4.13 -12.66
#